data_AF-A0A521FKL2-F1
#
_entry.id   AF-A0A521FKL2-F1
#
_cell.length_a   1.000
_cell.length_b   1.000
_cell.length_c   1.000
_cell.angle_alpha   90.00
_cell.angle_beta   90.00
_cell.angle_gamma   90.00
#
_symmetry.space_group_name_H-M   'P 1'
#
loop_
_entity.id
_entity.type
_entity.pdbx_description
1 polymer ?
#
loop_
_entity_poly.entity_id
_entity_poly.type
_entity_poly.pdbx_seq_one_letter_code
_entity_poly.pdbx_strand_id
1 'polypeptide(L)' 'MFDTRDRMVTREHVRHLLPAMQLSPDAERRLLDLAYPLPSPVVAEEFARLGFSPEVLVDRMGGSP' A
#
# COMPACT_ATOMS: atom_id res chain seq x y z
N MET A 1 -20.55 3.57 0.39
CA MET A 1 -19.47 3.31 -0.57
C MET A 1 -18.27 4.09 -0.07
N PHE A 2 -17.32 3.45 0.60
CA PHE A 2 -16.13 4.13 1.14
C PHE A 2 -15.26 4.55 -0.04
N ASP A 3 -15.16 5.85 -0.29
CA ASP A 3 -14.25 6.38 -1.30
C ASP A 3 -12.84 6.33 -0.74
N THR A 4 -12.08 5.30 -1.12
CA THR A 4 -10.69 5.09 -0.73
C THR A 4 -9.73 6.07 -1.41
N ARG A 5 -10.21 6.94 -2.33
CA ARG A 5 -9.36 7.82 -3.14
C ARG A 5 -8.82 9.01 -2.34
N ASP A 6 -9.50 9.41 -1.27
CA ASP A 6 -9.07 10.52 -0.39
C ASP A 6 -8.25 10.07 0.83
N ARG A 7 -7.98 8.76 0.97
CA ARG A 7 -7.25 8.25 2.14
C ARG A 7 -5.74 8.44 1.96
N MET A 8 -5.15 9.26 2.83
CA MET A 8 -3.71 9.42 2.93
C MET A 8 -3.09 8.21 3.64
N VAL A 9 -2.12 7.58 2.99
CA VAL A 9 -1.33 6.47 3.52
C VAL A 9 -0.06 7.04 4.13
N THR A 10 0.24 6.63 5.36
CA THR A 10 1.47 7.01 6.06
C THR A 10 2.53 5.92 5.93
N ARG A 11 3.79 6.27 6.17
CA ARG A 11 4.90 5.31 6.21
C ARG A 11 4.65 4.17 7.19
N GLU A 12 4.09 4.48 8.37
CA GLU A 12 3.75 3.48 9.38
C GLU A 12 2.68 2.50 8.88
N HIS A 13 1.66 2.99 8.17
CA HIS A 13 0.64 2.13 7.56
C HIS A 13 1.27 1.09 6.61
N VAL A 14 2.22 1.54 5.78
CA VAL A 14 2.96 0.65 4.88
C VAL A 14 3.81 -0.33 5.67
N ARG A 15 4.56 0.11 6.69
CA ARG A 15 5.34 -0.79 7.56
C ARG A 15 4.51 -1.90 8.20
N HIS A 16 3.24 -1.64 8.54
CA HIS A 16 2.34 -2.66 9.05
C HIS A 16 1.86 -3.65 7.98
N LEU A 17 1.80 -3.24 6.72
CA LEU A 17 1.37 -4.08 5.59
C LEU A 17 2.50 -4.96 5.04
N LEU A 18 3.76 -4.49 5.04
CA LEU A 18 4.89 -5.21 4.44
C LEU A 18 5.05 -6.66 4.94
N PRO A 19 4.96 -6.98 6.25
CA PRO A 19 5.14 -8.35 6.74
C PRO A 19 4.11 -9.34 6.18
N ALA A 20 2.90 -8.87 5.86
CA ALA A 20 1.84 -9.71 5.28
C ALA A 20 2.06 -9.97 3.77
N MET A 21 2.91 -9.18 3.12
CA MET A 21 3.10 -9.16 1.68
C MET A 21 4.28 -10.02 1.23
N GLN A 22 5.12 -10.49 2.16
CA GLN A 22 6.29 -11.36 1.87
C GLN A 22 7.16 -10.79 0.73
N LEU A 23 7.39 -9.47 0.76
CA LEU A 23 8.18 -8.75 -0.22
C LEU A 23 9.67 -9.07 -0.09
N SER A 24 10.43 -8.88 -1.16
CA SER A 24 11.89 -8.86 -1.04
C SER A 24 12.34 -7.62 -0.26
N PRO A 25 13.48 -7.68 0.47
CA PRO A 25 13.99 -6.53 1.21
C PRO A 25 14.18 -5.27 0.36
N ASP A 26 14.57 -5.41 -0.91
CA ASP A 26 14.70 -4.31 -1.86
C ASP A 26 13.35 -3.67 -2.21
N ALA A 27 12.31 -4.48 -2.37
CA ALA A 27 10.96 -4.00 -2.66
C ALA A 27 10.34 -3.29 -1.44
N GLU A 28 10.53 -3.84 -0.24
CA GLU A 28 10.14 -3.19 1.01
C GLU A 28 10.81 -1.82 1.16
N ARG A 29 12.13 -1.76 0.93
CA ARG A 29 12.88 -0.52 1.04
C ARG A 29 12.41 0.54 0.05
N ARG A 30 12.17 0.13 -1.20
CA ARG A 30 11.63 1.02 -2.24
C ARG A 30 10.30 1.64 -1.84
N LEU A 31 9.40 0.85 -1.24
CA LEU A 31 8.13 1.34 -0.73
C LEU A 31 8.30 2.29 0.45
N LEU A 32 9.24 2.02 1.38
CA LEU A 32 9.47 2.86 2.55
C LEU A 32 10.16 4.20 2.23
N ASP A 33 10.95 4.25 1.16
CA ASP A 33 11.65 5.44 0.67
C ASP A 33 10.73 6.42 -0.08
N LEU A 34 9.47 6.06 -0.34
CA LEU A 34 8.47 6.98 -0.90
C LEU A 34 8.24 8.19 0.03
N ALA A 35 7.88 9.33 -0.58
CA ALA A 35 7.65 10.59 0.10
C ALA A 35 6.27 10.65 0.78
N TYR A 36 6.08 9.88 1.86
CA TYR A 36 4.85 9.88 2.66
C TYR A 36 4.58 11.22 3.36
N PRO A 37 3.30 11.55 3.63
CA PRO A 37 2.10 10.79 3.31
C PRO A 37 1.71 10.90 1.82
N LEU A 38 1.21 9.79 1.25
CA LEU A 38 0.81 9.71 -0.15
C LEU A 38 -0.65 9.27 -0.29
N PRO A 39 -1.36 9.68 -1.35
CA PRO A 39 -2.68 9.15 -1.64
C PRO A 39 -2.65 7.63 -1.82
N SER A 40 -3.65 6.94 -1.26
CA SER A 40 -3.88 5.50 -1.45
C SER A 40 -3.69 5.00 -2.90
N PRO A 41 -4.24 5.67 -3.96
CA PRO A 41 -4.04 5.20 -5.33
C PRO A 41 -2.57 5.21 -5.76
N VAL A 42 -1.78 6.21 -5.34
CA VAL A 42 -0.34 6.30 -5.68
C VAL A 42 0.43 5.15 -5.03
N VAL A 43 0.12 4.84 -3.77
CA VAL A 43 0.73 3.71 -3.06
C VAL A 43 0.35 2.39 -3.72
N ALA A 44 -0.93 2.21 -4.08
CA ALA A 44 -1.42 1.01 -4.76
C ALA A 44 -0.74 0.79 -6.13
N GLU A 45 -0.46 1.85 -6.89
CA GLU A 45 0.30 1.76 -8.15
C GLU A 45 1.74 1.29 -7.92
N GLU A 46 2.42 1.76 -6.87
CA GLU A 46 3.78 1.32 -6.55
C GLU A 46 3.81 -0.16 -6.15
N PHE A 47 2.80 -0.63 -5.42
CA PHE A 47 2.66 -2.06 -5.14
C PHE A 47 2.34 -2.87 -6.40
N ALA A 48 1.50 -2.37 -7.31
CA ALA A 48 1.21 -3.02 -8.59
C ALA A 48 2.46 -3.17 -9.46
N ARG A 49 3.36 -2.18 -9.47
CA ARG A 49 4.66 -2.26 -10.15
C ARG A 49 5.59 -3.34 -9.58
N LEU A 50 5.40 -3.71 -8.32
CA LEU A 50 6.11 -4.79 -7.65
C LEU A 50 5.45 -6.17 -7.84
N GLY A 51 4.36 -6.24 -8.61
CA GLY A 51 3.64 -7.48 -8.90
C GLY A 51 2.49 -7.81 -7.95
N PHE A 52 2.08 -6.87 -7.09
CA PHE A 52 0.97 -7.08 -6.15
C PHE A 52 -0.32 -6.53 -6.71
N SER A 53 -1.37 -7.36 -6.78
CA SER A 53 -2.67 -6.90 -7.25
C SER A 53 -3.24 -5.84 -6.30
N PRO A 54 -3.62 -4.65 -6.79
CA PRO A 54 -4.17 -3.58 -5.97
C PRO A 54 -5.49 -3.97 -5.27
N GLU A 55 -6.18 -5.00 -5.78
CA GLU A 55 -7.38 -5.60 -5.17
C GLU A 55 -7.12 -6.18 -3.78
N VAL A 56 -5.94 -6.79 -3.58
CA VAL A 56 -5.51 -7.35 -2.27
C VAL A 56 -5.21 -6.24 -1.26
N LEU A 57 -4.84 -5.05 -1.75
CA LEU A 57 -4.57 -3.88 -0.93
C LEU A 57 -5.85 -3.13 -0.57
N VAL A 58 -6.83 -3.04 -1.47
CA VAL A 58 -8.14 -2.42 -1.16
C VAL A 58 -8.90 -3.22 -0.12
N ASP A 59 -8.88 -4.56 -0.20
CA ASP A 59 -9.47 -5.44 0.80
C ASP A 59 -8.83 -5.23 2.19
N ARG A 60 -7.50 -5.11 2.25
CA ARG A 60 -6.77 -4.88 3.50
C ARG A 60 -6.75 -3.44 4.02
N MET A 61 -6.89 -2.44 3.15
CA MET A 61 -6.91 -1.03 3.54
C MET A 61 -8.33 -0.51 3.83
N GLY A 62 -9.40 -1.25 3.51
CA GLY A 62 -10.76 -0.79 3.74
C GLY A 62 -11.91 -1.75 3.47
N GLY A 63 -11.67 -3.04 3.21
CA GLY A 63 -12.74 -4.01 2.91
C GLY A 63 -13.08 -4.89 4.11
N SER A 64 -14.07 -4.49 4.91
CA SER A 64 -15.00 -5.50 5.43
C SER A 64 -16.14 -5.61 4.41
N PRO A 65 -16.66 -6.81 4.10
CA PRO A 65 -17.91 -6.95 3.37
C PRO A 65 -19.07 -6.25 4.09
#